data_AF-A0A937YZ51-F1
#
_entry.id   AF-A0A937YZ51-F1
#
_cell.length_a   1.000
_cell.length_b   1.000
_cell.length_c   1.000
_cell.angle_alpha   90.00
_cell.angle_beta   90.00
_cell.angle_gamma   90.00
#
_symmetry.space_group_name_H-M   'P 1'
#
loop_
_entity.id
_entity.type
_entity.pdbx_description
1 polymer ?
#
loop_
_entity_poly.entity_id
_entity_poly.type
_entity_poly.pdbx_seq_one_letter_code
_entity_poly.pdbx_strand_id
1 'polypeptide(L)'
;MTHKPAEAATDSNQISVLTPFELSRVYAKGWLAGMNCEAGISAQTVHAKGESLNPYTVPTERVRWMEGFAGAVQRKYGIVADESGGAGAAG
;
A
#
# COMPACT_ATOMS: atom_id res chain seq x y z
N MET A 1 -37.64 29.06 17.82
CA MET A 1 -37.40 27.78 17.11
C MET A 1 -37.13 28.09 15.65
N THR A 2 -35.86 28.21 15.25
CA THR A 2 -35.46 28.15 13.83
C THR A 2 -34.08 27.51 13.78
N HIS A 3 -34.04 26.23 13.46
CA HIS A 3 -32.81 25.51 13.16
C HIS A 3 -32.43 25.70 11.69
N LYS A 4 -31.11 25.68 11.46
CA LYS A 4 -30.38 25.30 10.24
C LYS A 4 -29.78 26.44 9.41
N PRO A 5 -28.45 26.64 9.49
CA PRO A 5 -27.68 26.91 8.29
C PRO A 5 -27.46 25.59 7.54
N ALA A 6 -27.92 25.55 6.31
CA ALA A 6 -27.58 24.53 5.34
C ALA A 6 -26.22 24.88 4.69
N GLU A 7 -25.54 23.85 4.23
CA GLU A 7 -24.55 23.89 3.14
C GLU A 7 -23.15 24.38 3.50
N ALA A 8 -22.39 23.50 4.16
CA ALA A 8 -20.97 23.36 3.87
C ALA A 8 -20.83 22.39 2.68
N ALA A 9 -20.97 22.91 1.47
CA ALA A 9 -20.51 22.23 0.27
C ALA A 9 -18.99 22.45 0.17
N THR A 10 -18.21 21.54 0.75
CA THR A 10 -16.79 21.41 0.41
C THR A 10 -16.66 20.28 -0.61
N ASP A 11 -16.96 20.63 -1.86
CA ASP A 11 -16.43 19.93 -3.03
C ASP A 11 -15.00 20.45 -3.26
N SER A 12 -14.03 19.70 -2.77
CA SER A 12 -12.61 19.94 -3.03
C SER A 12 -11.87 18.63 -2.85
N ASN A 13 -11.63 17.94 -3.96
CA ASN A 13 -10.49 17.07 -4.18
C ASN A 13 -10.07 16.25 -2.94
N GLN A 14 -10.67 15.07 -2.74
CA GLN A 14 -10.53 14.20 -1.56
C GLN A 14 -9.08 13.79 -1.26
N ILE A 15 -8.29 14.70 -0.71
CA ILE A 15 -7.12 14.41 0.09
C ILE A 15 -7.69 14.15 1.48
N SER A 16 -8.16 12.93 1.73
CA SER A 16 -8.45 12.49 3.09
C SER A 16 -7.14 12.59 3.86
N VAL A 17 -7.00 13.64 4.68
CA VAL A 17 -5.84 13.87 5.53
C VAL A 17 -5.95 12.89 6.70
N LEU A 18 -5.66 11.62 6.44
CA LEU A 18 -5.58 10.61 7.47
C LEU A 18 -4.49 10.97 8.46
N THR A 19 -4.75 10.69 9.73
CA THR A 19 -3.74 10.81 10.77
C THR A 19 -2.61 9.80 10.52
N PRO A 20 -1.39 10.04 11.05
CA PRO A 20 -0.29 9.08 10.96
C PRO A 20 -0.64 7.68 11.50
N PHE A 21 -1.51 7.63 12.52
CA PHE A 21 -2.00 6.38 13.09
C PHE A 21 -2.89 5.61 12.10
N GLU A 22 -3.81 6.29 11.42
CA GLU A 22 -4.65 5.67 10.39
C GLU A 22 -3.83 5.21 9.18
N LEU A 23 -2.84 6.00 8.75
CA LEU A 23 -1.91 5.59 7.71
C LEU A 23 -1.09 4.37 8.10
N SER A 24 -0.72 4.23 9.37
CA SER A 24 -0.06 3.02 9.89
C SER A 24 -0.98 1.80 9.82
N ARG A 25 -2.28 1.99 10.07
CA ARG A 25 -3.29 0.92 9.91
C ARG A 25 -3.48 0.53 8.45
N VAL A 26 -3.49 1.50 7.53
CA VAL A 26 -3.56 1.26 6.08
C VAL A 26 -2.35 0.46 5.61
N TYR A 27 -1.14 0.84 6.06
CA TYR A 27 0.08 0.08 5.80
C TYR A 27 -0.02 -1.37 6.30
N ALA A 28 -0.46 -1.56 7.55
CA ALA A 28 -0.58 -2.89 8.15
C ALA A 28 -1.57 -3.79 7.38
N LYS A 29 -2.66 -3.23 6.84
CA LYS A 29 -3.59 -3.97 5.97
C LYS A 29 -2.91 -4.42 4.67
N GLY A 30 -2.12 -3.54 4.05
CA GLY A 30 -1.33 -3.89 2.87
C GLY A 30 -0.35 -5.02 3.16
N TRP A 31 0.35 -4.92 4.28
CA TRP A 31 1.29 -5.96 4.73
C TRP A 31 0.63 -7.33 4.89
N LEU A 32 -0.51 -7.39 5.57
CA LEU A 32 -1.26 -8.64 5.74
C LEU A 32 -1.70 -9.23 4.41
N ALA A 33 -2.17 -8.39 3.47
CA ALA A 33 -2.52 -8.85 2.13
C ALA A 33 -1.29 -9.41 1.38
N GLY A 34 -0.14 -8.75 1.48
CA GLY A 34 1.11 -9.22 0.87
C GLY A 34 1.64 -10.53 1.47
N MET A 35 1.49 -10.72 2.79
CA MET A 35 1.81 -11.99 3.46
C MET A 35 0.93 -13.15 2.99
N ASN A 36 -0.31 -12.86 2.57
CA ASN A 36 -1.25 -13.86 2.07
C ASN A 36 -1.13 -14.12 0.56
N CYS A 37 -0.30 -13.37 -0.17
CA CYS A 37 -0.03 -13.68 -1.56
C CYS A 37 0.71 -15.02 -1.70
N GLU A 38 0.41 -15.75 -2.77
CA GLU A 38 0.99 -17.05 -3.11
C GLU A 38 2.46 -16.94 -3.57
N ALA A 39 3.20 -18.04 -3.52
CA ALA A 39 4.62 -18.06 -3.88
C ALA A 39 4.83 -17.95 -5.39
N GLY A 40 5.86 -17.23 -5.81
CA GLY A 40 6.23 -17.09 -7.23
C GLY A 40 5.74 -15.80 -7.92
N ILE A 41 5.25 -14.82 -7.17
CA ILE A 41 4.96 -13.49 -7.73
C ILE A 41 6.29 -12.80 -8.04
N SER A 42 6.57 -12.51 -9.31
CA SER A 42 7.75 -11.71 -9.70
C SER A 42 7.59 -10.25 -9.25
N ALA A 43 8.69 -9.48 -9.12
CA ALA A 43 8.66 -8.05 -8.77
C ALA A 43 7.64 -7.25 -9.59
N GLN A 44 7.58 -7.50 -10.90
CA GLN A 44 6.66 -6.84 -11.83
C GLN A 44 5.20 -7.21 -11.56
N THR A 45 4.96 -8.46 -11.15
CA THR A 45 3.62 -8.95 -10.81
C THR A 45 3.16 -8.44 -9.44
N VAL A 46 4.08 -8.10 -8.52
CA VAL A 46 3.72 -7.54 -7.19
C VAL A 46 2.93 -6.26 -7.35
N HIS A 47 3.38 -5.34 -8.21
CA HIS A 47 2.70 -4.05 -8.39
C HIS A 47 1.31 -4.22 -8.98
N ALA A 48 1.17 -4.99 -10.07
CA ALA A 48 -0.13 -5.25 -10.69
C ALA A 48 -1.10 -5.97 -9.75
N LYS A 49 -0.60 -6.95 -8.97
CA LYS A 49 -1.42 -7.66 -7.99
C LYS A 49 -1.83 -6.75 -6.85
N GLY A 50 -0.90 -5.95 -6.32
CA GLY A 50 -1.18 -4.95 -5.30
C GLY A 50 -2.26 -3.98 -5.75
N GLU A 51 -2.14 -3.40 -6.95
CA GLU A 51 -3.16 -2.49 -7.50
C GLU A 51 -4.54 -3.14 -7.63
N SER A 52 -4.61 -4.43 -8.01
CA SER A 52 -5.89 -5.15 -8.10
C SER A 52 -6.52 -5.47 -6.74
N LEU A 53 -5.72 -5.58 -5.68
CA LEU A 53 -6.17 -5.94 -4.33
C LEU A 53 -6.37 -4.71 -3.43
N ASN A 54 -5.85 -3.55 -3.83
CA ASN A 54 -5.93 -2.33 -3.06
C ASN A 54 -7.37 -1.78 -3.04
N PRO A 55 -8.05 -1.76 -1.89
CA PRO A 55 -9.44 -1.31 -1.81
C PRO A 55 -9.58 0.22 -1.79
N TYR A 56 -8.47 0.96 -1.71
CA TYR A 56 -8.49 2.39 -1.51
C TYR A 56 -8.57 3.13 -2.85
N THR A 57 -9.36 4.21 -2.89
CA THR A 57 -9.46 5.11 -4.05
C THR A 57 -8.70 6.41 -3.83
N VAL A 58 -8.50 6.81 -2.57
CA VAL A 58 -7.73 7.99 -2.19
C VAL A 58 -6.23 7.75 -2.41
N PRO A 59 -5.51 8.63 -3.13
CA PRO A 59 -4.11 8.44 -3.46
C PRO A 59 -3.20 8.17 -2.26
N THR A 60 -3.34 8.93 -1.17
CA THR A 60 -2.50 8.78 0.02
C THR A 60 -2.66 7.41 0.69
N GLU A 61 -3.90 6.93 0.78
CA GLU A 61 -4.20 5.61 1.33
C GLU A 61 -3.69 4.50 0.41
N ARG A 62 -3.89 4.67 -0.90
CA ARG A 62 -3.42 3.71 -1.90
C ARG A 62 -1.93 3.51 -1.81
N VAL A 63 -1.17 4.59 -1.83
CA VAL A 63 0.31 4.56 -1.72
C VAL A 63 0.71 3.85 -0.44
N ARG A 64 0.11 4.23 0.70
CA ARG A 64 0.50 3.67 1.99
C ARG A 64 0.18 2.18 2.12
N TRP A 65 -0.93 1.75 1.52
CA TRP A 65 -1.29 0.33 1.46
C TRP A 65 -0.32 -0.45 0.56
N MET A 66 0.02 0.11 -0.61
CA MET A 66 0.97 -0.50 -1.55
C MET A 66 2.36 -0.66 -0.96
N GLU A 67 2.84 0.31 -0.17
CA GLU A 67 4.12 0.20 0.56
C GLU A 67 4.12 -1.00 1.51
N GLY A 68 3.04 -1.21 2.26
CA GLY A 68 2.89 -2.36 3.15
C GLY A 68 2.86 -3.67 2.39
N PHE A 69 2.08 -3.72 1.31
CA PHE A 69 1.94 -4.90 0.46
C PHE A 69 3.28 -5.29 -0.17
N ALA A 70 3.96 -4.35 -0.83
CA ALA A 70 5.26 -4.61 -1.46
C ALA A 70 6.32 -5.03 -0.44
N GLY A 71 6.38 -4.36 0.72
CA GLY A 71 7.32 -4.71 1.79
C GLY A 71 7.08 -6.13 2.34
N ALA A 72 5.82 -6.54 2.49
CA ALA A 72 5.48 -7.90 2.89
C ALA A 72 5.92 -8.94 1.85
N VAL A 73 5.58 -8.72 0.58
CA VAL A 73 5.93 -9.65 -0.51
C VAL A 73 7.46 -9.74 -0.66
N GLN A 74 8.17 -8.62 -0.60
CA GLN A 74 9.63 -8.58 -0.60
C GLN A 74 10.22 -9.37 0.57
N ARG A 75 9.70 -9.19 1.79
CA ARG A 75 10.14 -9.96 2.97
C ARG A 75 9.87 -11.46 2.81
N LYS A 76 8.70 -11.82 2.30
CA LYS A 76 8.26 -13.23 2.22
C LYS A 76 9.05 -14.01 1.15
N TYR A 77 9.37 -13.37 0.03
CA TYR A 77 9.95 -14.05 -1.12
C TYR A 77 11.38 -13.63 -1.46
N GLY A 78 11.95 -12.70 -0.70
CA GLY A 78 13.31 -12.20 -0.96
C GLY A 78 13.45 -11.62 -2.36
N ILE A 79 12.37 -11.02 -2.91
CA ILE A 79 12.40 -10.40 -4.24
C ILE A 79 13.31 -9.18 -4.15
N VAL A 80 14.60 -9.42 -4.39
CA VAL A 80 15.53 -8.40 -4.83
C VAL A 80 15.10 -8.01 -6.23
N ALA A 81 14.84 -6.72 -6.45
CA ALA A 81 14.83 -6.18 -7.79
C ALA A 81 16.13 -6.64 -8.45
N ASP A 82 16.02 -7.20 -9.65
CA ASP A 82 17.12 -7.73 -10.44
C ASP A 82 18.27 -6.71 -10.55
N GLU A 83 19.21 -6.78 -9.62
CA GLU A 83 20.53 -6.18 -9.72
C GLU A 83 21.40 -7.29 -10.32
N SER A 84 21.53 -7.25 -11.65
CA SER A 84 22.44 -8.11 -12.40
C SER A 84 23.88 -7.94 -11.88
N GLY A 85 24.52 -9.03 -11.41
CA GLY A 85 25.98 -9.12 -11.21
C GLY A 85 26.43 -9.51 -9.80
N GLY A 86 27.04 -10.70 -9.66
CA GLY A 86 27.35 -11.32 -8.36
C GLY A 86 28.67 -10.95 -7.69
N ALA A 87 28.89 -11.53 -6.51
CA ALA A 87 30.17 -11.97 -5.96
C ALA A 87 29.91 -12.64 -4.59
N GLY A 88 30.44 -13.84 -4.40
CA GLY A 88 30.39 -14.54 -3.12
C GLY A 88 31.44 -14.06 -2.12
N ALA A 89 31.30 -14.52 -0.87
CA ALA A 89 32.32 -14.83 0.13
C ALA A 89 31.54 -15.19 1.41
N ALA A 90 31.52 -16.43 1.93
CA ALA A 90 32.63 -17.15 2.56
C ALA A 90 33.44 -16.25 3.51
N GLY A 91 33.11 -16.36 4.80
CA GLY A 91 33.82 -15.78 5.94
C GLY A 91 33.28 -16.38 7.22
#